data_AF-A0A7X7F8C8-F1
#
_entry.id   AF-A0A7X7F8C8-F1
#
_cell.length_a   1.000
_cell.length_b   1.000
_cell.length_c   1.000
_cell.angle_alpha   90.00
_cell.angle_beta   90.00
_cell.angle_gamma   90.00
#
_symmetry.space_group_name_H-M   'P 1'
#
loop_
_entity.id
_entity.type
_entity.pdbx_description
1 polymer ?
#
loop_
_entity_poly.entity_id
_entity_poly.type
_entity_poly.pdbx_seq_one_letter_code
_entity_poly.pdbx_strand_id
1 'polypeptide(L)'
;MIKRKKQMSLLIIPTASMGDIAFLLIIFFMLASNFMKSANVVAEEPASPDVEAQEPPQVSVVLDRDGRLWLQGIEIGVAELTAGVQSGIGEDRRRPVHVKIDKSRQGSDFLPVIEALCQADVKIMLVGTREDAVSAESGNQGKRGGK
;
A
#
# COMPACT_ATOMS: atom_id res chain seq x y z
N MET A 1 -68.42 -20.96 45.50
CA MET A 1 -67.36 -21.49 44.60
C MET A 1 -66.87 -20.36 43.70
N ILE A 2 -65.63 -19.90 43.86
CA ILE A 2 -65.07 -18.77 43.11
C ILE A 2 -64.06 -19.33 42.09
N LYS A 3 -64.40 -19.32 40.81
CA LYS A 3 -63.52 -19.78 39.73
C LYS A 3 -62.54 -18.65 39.36
N ARG A 4 -61.28 -18.76 39.78
CA ARG A 4 -60.20 -17.85 39.36
C ARG A 4 -59.81 -18.16 37.91
N LYS A 5 -60.08 -17.23 36.98
CA LYS A 5 -59.56 -17.30 35.60
C LYS A 5 -58.07 -16.96 35.63
N LYS A 6 -57.23 -17.93 35.26
CA LYS A 6 -55.78 -17.76 35.10
C LYS A 6 -55.52 -16.90 33.85
N GLN A 7 -55.19 -15.62 34.03
CA GLN A 7 -54.71 -14.80 32.93
C GLN A 7 -53.30 -15.24 32.57
N MET A 8 -53.14 -15.81 31.38
CA MET A 8 -51.84 -15.97 30.75
C MET A 8 -51.45 -14.60 30.19
N SER A 9 -50.42 -13.99 30.76
CA SER A 9 -49.80 -12.79 30.18
C SER A 9 -49.15 -13.19 28.86
N LEU A 10 -49.72 -12.71 27.75
CA LEU A 10 -49.06 -12.77 26.45
C LEU A 10 -47.78 -11.92 26.57
N LEU A 11 -46.60 -12.55 26.49
CA LEU A 11 -45.32 -11.85 26.41
C LEU A 11 -45.28 -11.11 25.07
N ILE A 12 -45.76 -9.87 25.05
CA ILE A 12 -45.69 -9.00 23.90
C ILE A 12 -44.26 -8.46 23.88
N ILE A 13 -43.45 -8.98 22.96
CA ILE A 13 -42.13 -8.42 22.68
C ILE A 13 -42.37 -7.06 22.02
N PRO A 14 -41.90 -5.94 22.60
CA PRO A 14 -42.07 -4.63 22.00
C PRO A 14 -41.16 -4.52 20.77
N THR A 15 -41.68 -4.89 19.61
CA THR A 15 -40.99 -4.84 18.30
C THR A 15 -40.69 -3.41 17.86
N ALA A 16 -41.44 -2.43 18.37
CA ALA A 16 -41.18 -1.00 18.15
C ALA A 16 -39.75 -0.61 18.59
N SER A 17 -39.33 -1.05 19.78
CA SER A 17 -38.00 -0.75 20.31
C SER A 17 -36.86 -1.45 19.56
N MET A 18 -37.13 -2.60 18.92
CA MET A 18 -36.13 -3.28 18.09
C MET A 18 -35.84 -2.51 16.80
N GLY A 19 -36.88 -1.94 16.17
CA GLY A 19 -36.73 -1.10 14.97
C GLY A 19 -35.93 0.17 15.26
N ASP A 20 -36.22 0.83 16.39
CA ASP A 20 -35.52 2.06 16.79
C ASP A 20 -34.02 1.85 17.00
N ILE A 21 -33.64 0.76 17.68
CA ILE A 21 -32.22 0.44 17.91
C ILE A 21 -31.50 0.16 16.58
N ALA A 22 -32.11 -0.62 15.69
CA ALA A 22 -31.52 -0.90 14.37
C ALA A 22 -31.35 0.38 13.53
N PHE A 23 -32.34 1.27 13.57
CA PHE A 23 -32.31 2.54 12.83
C PHE A 23 -31.21 3.47 13.35
N LEU A 24 -31.08 3.61 14.68
CA LEU A 24 -30.02 4.41 15.30
C LEU A 24 -28.62 3.87 14.96
N LEU A 25 -28.44 2.55 14.91
CA LEU A 25 -27.17 1.94 14.50
C LEU A 25 -26.84 2.26 13.03
N ILE A 26 -27.81 2.21 12.11
CA ILE A 26 -27.57 2.54 10.70
C ILE A 26 -27.13 4.00 10.52
N ILE A 27 -27.81 4.94 11.17
CA ILE A 27 -27.43 6.37 11.11
C ILE A 27 -26.04 6.56 11.71
N PHE A 28 -25.77 5.95 12.87
CA PHE A 28 -24.47 6.00 13.51
C PHE A 28 -23.36 5.47 12.60
N PHE A 29 -23.56 4.31 11.96
CA PHE A 29 -22.60 3.75 11.00
C PHE A 29 -22.41 4.63 9.76
N MET A 30 -23.49 5.23 9.24
CA MET A 30 -23.41 6.13 8.09
C MET A 30 -22.59 7.39 8.41
N LEU A 31 -22.80 7.99 9.58
CA LEU A 31 -22.03 9.15 10.05
C LEU A 31 -20.59 8.76 10.39
N ALA A 32 -20.37 7.67 11.12
CA ALA A 32 -19.05 7.14 11.47
C ALA A 32 -18.23 6.76 10.23
N SER A 33 -18.86 6.21 9.20
CA SER A 33 -18.20 5.90 7.92
C SER A 33 -17.69 7.16 7.22
N ASN A 34 -18.34 8.31 7.39
CA ASN A 34 -17.84 9.58 6.85
C ASN A 34 -16.55 10.01 7.58
N PHE A 35 -16.51 9.84 8.90
CA PHE A 35 -15.32 10.13 9.70
C PHE A 35 -14.12 9.22 9.34
N MET A 36 -14.38 7.94 9.00
CA MET A 36 -13.34 7.04 8.49
C MET A 36 -12.79 7.48 7.13
N LYS A 37 -13.62 8.00 6.22
CA LYS A 37 -13.15 8.52 4.92
C LYS A 37 -12.33 9.81 5.07
N SER A 38 -12.65 10.65 6.05
CA SER A 38 -11.93 11.91 6.29
C SER A 38 -10.60 11.76 7.05
N ALA A 39 -10.26 10.56 7.55
CA ALA A 39 -8.98 10.28 8.21
C ALA A 39 -7.84 9.97 7.22
N ASN A 40 -8.17 9.74 5.95
CA ASN A 40 -7.20 9.87 4.86
C ASN A 40 -7.04 11.36 4.60
N VAL A 41 -6.02 11.93 5.24
CA VAL A 41 -5.47 13.26 4.93
C VAL A 41 -5.62 13.51 3.43
N VAL A 42 -6.29 14.61 3.11
CA VAL A 42 -6.31 15.21 1.78
C VAL A 42 -4.85 15.42 1.39
N ALA A 43 -4.24 14.41 0.79
CA ALA A 43 -3.15 14.64 -0.11
C ALA A 43 -3.82 15.28 -1.31
N GLU A 44 -3.75 16.60 -1.41
CA GLU A 44 -3.93 17.26 -2.69
C GLU A 44 -2.97 16.56 -3.64
N GLU A 45 -3.50 15.68 -4.50
CA GLU A 45 -2.76 15.24 -5.66
C GLU A 45 -2.35 16.52 -6.39
N PRO A 46 -1.05 16.80 -6.58
CA PRO A 46 -0.68 17.85 -7.50
C PRO A 46 -1.32 17.45 -8.82
N ALA A 47 -2.26 18.25 -9.30
CA ALA A 47 -2.78 18.15 -10.65
C ALA A 47 -1.63 18.48 -11.60
N SER A 48 -0.70 17.54 -11.76
CA SER A 48 0.29 17.54 -12.82
C SER A 48 -0.27 16.67 -13.93
N PRO A 49 -0.31 17.17 -15.17
CA PRO A 49 -0.62 16.36 -16.35
C PRO A 49 0.44 15.27 -16.64
N ASP A 50 1.47 15.16 -15.81
CA ASP A 50 2.62 14.27 -15.90
C ASP A 50 2.49 13.08 -14.92
N VAL A 51 1.33 12.43 -14.91
CA VAL A 51 1.31 10.99 -14.58
C VAL A 51 1.88 10.26 -15.80
N GLU A 52 3.16 10.49 -16.09
CA GLU A 52 3.95 9.51 -16.81
C GLU A 52 3.94 8.28 -15.93
N ALA A 53 3.38 7.20 -16.49
CA ALA A 53 3.38 5.87 -15.90
C ALA A 53 4.71 5.65 -15.18
N GLN A 54 4.66 5.26 -13.90
CA GLN A 54 5.86 4.81 -13.17
C GLN A 54 6.61 3.85 -14.09
N GLU A 55 7.69 4.34 -14.71
CA GLU A 55 8.44 3.50 -15.62
C GLU A 55 8.92 2.29 -14.82
N PRO A 56 8.83 1.07 -15.38
CA PRO A 56 9.30 -0.12 -14.69
C PRO A 56 10.77 0.10 -14.32
N PRO A 57 11.16 -0.05 -13.04
CA PRO A 57 12.51 0.28 -12.61
C PRO A 57 13.51 -0.49 -13.45
N GLN A 58 14.48 0.21 -14.03
CA GLN A 58 15.54 -0.45 -14.81
C GLN A 58 16.36 -1.39 -13.93
N VAL A 59 16.52 -1.04 -12.66
CA VAL A 59 17.31 -1.79 -11.69
C VAL A 59 16.58 -1.79 -10.35
N SER A 60 16.38 -3.00 -9.81
CA SER A 60 15.83 -3.22 -8.49
C SER A 60 16.87 -3.86 -7.59
N VAL A 61 17.03 -3.28 -6.40
CA VAL A 61 17.90 -3.74 -5.33
C VAL A 61 17.03 -4.08 -4.13
N VAL A 62 17.13 -5.31 -3.62
CA VAL A 62 16.35 -5.78 -2.48
C VAL A 62 17.26 -6.30 -1.39
N LEU A 63 17.10 -5.80 -0.16
CA LEU A 63 17.71 -6.37 1.03
C LEU A 63 16.67 -7.19 1.78
N ASP A 64 16.89 -8.51 1.81
CA ASP A 64 15.95 -9.46 2.37
C ASP A 64 16.05 -9.56 3.91
N ARG A 65 15.09 -10.25 4.51
CA ARG A 65 15.03 -10.59 5.94
C ARG A 65 16.22 -11.36 6.45
N ASP A 66 16.94 -12.05 5.59
CA ASP A 66 18.17 -12.78 5.93
C ASP A 66 19.43 -11.91 5.76
N GLY A 67 19.30 -10.68 5.28
CA GLY A 67 20.43 -9.76 5.07
C GLY A 67 21.15 -10.03 3.76
N ARG A 68 20.55 -10.87 2.91
CA ARG A 68 20.98 -11.15 1.56
C ARG A 68 20.56 -10.01 0.64
N LEU A 69 21.50 -9.59 -0.19
CA LEU A 69 21.31 -8.52 -1.15
C LEU A 69 21.01 -9.12 -2.52
N TRP A 70 19.96 -8.63 -3.15
CA TRP A 70 19.50 -9.10 -4.44
C TRP A 70 19.50 -7.95 -5.43
N LEU A 71 20.13 -8.15 -6.58
CA LEU A 71 20.10 -7.25 -7.71
C LEU A 71 19.34 -7.94 -8.85
N GLN A 72 18.19 -7.39 -9.22
CA GLN A 72 17.32 -7.96 -10.28
C GLN A 72 17.02 -9.46 -10.09
N GLY A 73 16.90 -9.91 -8.85
CA GLY A 73 16.63 -11.32 -8.50
C GLY A 73 17.87 -12.23 -8.44
N ILE A 74 19.07 -11.69 -8.64
CA ILE A 74 20.34 -12.41 -8.45
C ILE A 74 20.94 -12.00 -7.11
N GLU A 75 21.30 -12.98 -6.27
CA GLU A 75 22.00 -12.72 -5.01
C GLU A 75 23.42 -12.24 -5.30
N ILE A 76 23.79 -11.08 -4.74
CA ILE A 76 25.10 -10.45 -4.93
C ILE A 76 25.67 -9.94 -3.61
N GLY A 77 26.99 -9.77 -3.56
CA GLY A 77 27.65 -9.08 -2.45
C GLY A 77 27.56 -7.55 -2.56
N VAL A 78 27.71 -6.85 -1.43
CA VAL A 78 27.76 -5.37 -1.40
C VAL A 78 28.90 -4.83 -2.27
N ALA A 79 30.04 -5.53 -2.35
CA ALA A 79 31.18 -5.15 -3.17
C ALA A 79 30.88 -5.18 -4.68
N GLU A 80 29.96 -6.04 -5.11
CA GLU A 80 29.58 -6.22 -6.52
C GLU A 80 28.40 -5.31 -6.91
N LEU A 81 27.70 -4.74 -5.93
CA LEU A 81 26.52 -3.90 -6.14
C LEU A 81 26.83 -2.68 -7.01
N THR A 82 27.93 -1.97 -6.75
CA THR A 82 28.28 -0.75 -7.50
C THR A 82 28.46 -1.05 -8.98
N ALA A 83 29.22 -2.09 -9.32
CA ALA A 83 29.47 -2.49 -10.70
C ALA A 83 28.19 -3.05 -11.36
N GLY A 84 27.43 -3.86 -10.63
CA GLY A 84 26.18 -4.45 -11.14
C GLY A 84 25.10 -3.40 -11.43
N VAL A 85 24.97 -2.39 -10.57
CA VAL A 85 24.03 -1.28 -10.76
C VAL A 85 24.46 -0.39 -11.92
N GLN A 86 25.75 -0.05 -12.03
CA GLN A 86 26.27 0.72 -13.16
C GLN A 86 26.05 -0.01 -14.49
N SER A 87 26.31 -1.33 -14.53
CA SER A 87 26.04 -2.14 -15.72
C SER A 87 24.55 -2.26 -16.03
N GLY A 88 23.68 -2.28 -15.03
CA GLY A 88 22.22 -2.39 -15.21
C GLY A 88 21.58 -1.09 -15.70
N ILE A 89 22.09 0.06 -15.28
CA ILE A 89 21.62 1.38 -15.71
C ILE A 89 22.12 1.72 -17.12
N GLY A 90 23.34 1.28 -17.48
CA GLY A 90 23.94 1.60 -18.77
C GLY A 90 24.08 3.11 -18.96
N GLU A 91 23.65 3.62 -20.12
CA GLU A 91 23.72 5.05 -20.48
C GLU A 91 22.63 5.90 -19.81
N ASP A 92 21.55 5.30 -19.31
CA ASP A 92 20.37 6.05 -18.85
C ASP A 92 20.42 6.34 -17.34
N ARG A 93 21.39 7.18 -16.96
CA ARG A 93 21.61 7.63 -15.57
C ARG A 93 20.46 8.46 -14.97
N ARG A 94 19.44 8.79 -15.76
CA ARG A 94 18.28 9.57 -15.28
C ARG A 94 17.26 8.71 -14.54
N ARG A 95 17.27 7.40 -14.80
CA ARG A 95 16.27 6.48 -14.26
C ARG A 95 16.63 6.07 -12.83
N PRO A 96 15.68 6.16 -11.88
CA PRO A 96 15.98 5.84 -10.50
C PRO A 96 16.11 4.33 -10.27
N VAL A 97 17.02 3.96 -9.37
CA VAL A 97 17.16 2.60 -8.83
C VAL A 97 16.18 2.42 -7.69
N HIS A 98 15.36 1.38 -7.78
CA HIS A 98 14.41 1.03 -6.72
C HIS A 98 15.10 0.20 -5.66
N VAL A 99 15.12 0.71 -4.44
CA VAL A 99 15.73 0.05 -3.29
C VAL A 99 14.64 -0.35 -2.31
N LYS A 100 14.49 -1.66 -2.09
CA LYS A 100 13.58 -2.23 -1.10
C LYS A 100 14.38 -2.81 0.05
N ILE A 101 14.06 -2.40 1.27
CA ILE A 101 14.70 -2.89 2.49
C ILE A 101 13.61 -3.52 3.35
N ASP A 102 13.82 -4.75 3.82
CA ASP A 102 12.88 -5.36 4.76
C ASP A 102 12.83 -4.56 6.08
N LYS A 103 11.61 -4.38 6.61
CA LYS A 103 11.34 -3.63 7.83
C LYS A 103 12.06 -4.18 9.06
N SER A 104 12.43 -5.46 9.08
CA SER A 104 13.16 -6.07 10.19
C SER A 104 14.62 -5.64 10.28
N ARG A 105 15.15 -4.93 9.26
CA ARG A 105 16.55 -4.55 9.16
C ARG A 105 16.85 -3.24 9.88
N GLN A 106 17.94 -3.23 10.63
CA GLN A 106 18.42 -2.04 11.33
C GLN A 106 19.28 -1.17 10.41
N GLY A 107 19.45 0.10 10.80
CA GLY A 107 20.26 1.08 10.05
C GLY A 107 21.67 0.57 9.71
N SER A 108 22.31 -0.16 10.63
CA SER A 108 23.64 -0.74 10.43
C SER A 108 23.73 -1.69 9.23
N ASP A 109 22.65 -2.36 8.88
CA ASP A 109 22.66 -3.46 7.91
C ASP A 109 22.56 -2.94 6.47
N PHE A 110 21.80 -1.87 6.25
CA PHE A 110 21.55 -1.32 4.91
C PHE A 110 22.35 -0.05 4.61
N LEU A 111 22.99 0.57 5.60
CA LEU A 111 23.83 1.75 5.37
C LEU A 111 24.95 1.48 4.34
N PRO A 112 25.69 0.35 4.39
CA PRO A 112 26.70 0.04 3.37
C PRO A 112 26.12 -0.12 1.96
N VAL A 113 24.86 -0.58 1.85
CA VAL A 113 24.14 -0.71 0.58
C VAL A 113 23.83 0.66 -0.01
N ILE A 114 23.35 1.59 0.81
CA ILE A 114 23.09 2.98 0.39
C ILE A 114 24.40 3.69 0.01
N GLU A 115 25.48 3.50 0.77
CA GLU A 115 26.79 4.07 0.44
C GLU A 115 27.32 3.56 -0.91
N ALA A 116 27.21 2.25 -1.18
CA ALA A 116 27.60 1.67 -2.45
C ALA A 116 26.77 2.23 -3.63
N LEU A 117 25.47 2.49 -3.43
CA LEU A 117 24.63 3.13 -4.44
C LEU A 117 24.99 4.61 -4.64
N CYS A 118 25.31 5.35 -3.57
CA CYS A 118 25.82 6.71 -3.68
C CYS A 118 27.13 6.77 -4.47
N GLN A 119 28.05 5.81 -4.25
CA GLN A 119 29.28 5.68 -5.03
C GLN A 119 29.03 5.35 -6.51
N ALA A 120 27.91 4.70 -6.82
CA ALA A 120 27.52 4.41 -8.19
C ALA A 120 27.01 5.65 -8.96
N ASP A 121 26.81 6.79 -8.28
CA ASP A 121 26.28 8.05 -8.84
C ASP A 121 24.88 7.86 -9.47
N VAL A 122 23.98 7.22 -8.73
CA VAL A 122 22.64 6.86 -9.20
C VAL A 122 21.55 7.54 -8.37
N LYS A 123 20.42 7.84 -9.00
CA LYS A 123 19.24 8.34 -8.29
C LYS A 123 18.58 7.20 -7.52
N ILE A 124 18.48 7.31 -6.20
CA ILE A 124 17.91 6.26 -5.33
C ILE A 124 16.43 6.57 -5.07
N MET A 125 15.56 5.58 -5.28
CA MET A 125 14.16 5.62 -4.87
C MET A 125 13.91 4.49 -3.85
N LEU A 126 13.65 4.87 -2.61
CA LEU A 126 13.30 3.92 -1.55
C LEU A 126 11.85 3.49 -1.73
N VAL A 127 11.63 2.21 -1.99
CA VAL A 127 10.31 1.63 -2.18
C VAL A 127 9.93 0.85 -0.93
N GLY A 128 9.11 1.47 -0.09
CA GLY A 128 8.44 0.80 1.01
C GLY A 128 7.14 0.19 0.53
N THR A 129 6.91 -1.10 0.78
CA THR A 129 5.57 -1.66 0.68
C THR A 129 4.74 -1.09 1.84
N ARG A 130 3.86 -0.14 1.54
CA ARG A 130 2.57 -0.10 2.24
C ARG A 130 1.81 -1.33 1.75
N GLU A 131 1.24 -2.13 2.64
CA GLU A 131 0.56 -3.41 2.33
C GLU A 131 -0.65 -3.30 1.36
N ASP A 132 -0.85 -2.18 0.66
CA ASP A 132 -2.07 -1.85 -0.09
C ASP A 132 -1.87 -1.72 -1.61
N ALA A 133 -0.76 -2.18 -2.18
CA ALA A 133 -0.48 -2.02 -3.62
C ALA A 133 -0.20 -3.35 -4.32
N VAL A 134 -1.16 -4.28 -4.26
CA VAL A 134 -1.25 -5.39 -5.22
C VAL A 134 -2.70 -5.48 -5.67
N SER A 135 -3.07 -4.72 -6.70
CA SER A 135 -4.19 -4.98 -7.62
C SER A 135 -4.45 -3.74 -8.48
N ALA A 136 -3.74 -3.58 -9.60
CA ALA A 136 -4.26 -2.89 -10.79
C ALA A 136 -3.27 -2.92 -11.97
N GLU A 137 -2.78 -4.09 -12.34
CA GLU A 137 -2.39 -4.31 -13.74
C GLU A 137 -3.22 -5.46 -14.29
N SER A 138 -4.36 -5.13 -14.91
CA SER A 138 -4.90 -5.92 -16.01
C SER A 138 -5.99 -5.12 -16.73
N GLY A 139 -5.68 -4.75 -17.97
CA GLY A 139 -6.69 -4.46 -18.99
C GLY A 139 -6.79 -3.01 -19.45
N ASN A 140 -5.86 -2.58 -20.31
CA ASN A 140 -6.20 -1.55 -21.28
C ASN A 140 -5.81 -1.99 -22.70
N GLN A 141 -6.81 -2.33 -23.51
CA GLN A 141 -6.69 -2.35 -24.96
C GLN A 141 -7.87 -1.60 -25.58
N GLY A 142 -7.53 -0.56 -26.35
CA GLY A 142 -8.43 0.17 -27.24
C GLY A 142 -9.01 1.44 -26.60
N LYS A 143 -8.92 2.64 -27.19
CA LYS A 143 -9.08 2.92 -28.62
C LYS A 143 -8.63 4.36 -28.93
N ARG A 144 -7.98 4.50 -30.08
CA ARG A 144 -7.52 5.74 -30.74
C ARG A 144 -8.66 6.70 -31.10
N GLY A 145 -8.28 7.99 -31.16
CA GLY A 145 -8.81 9.01 -32.08
C GLY A 145 -10.04 9.75 -31.54
N GLY A 146 -10.11 11.07 -31.58
CA GLY A 146 -9.32 12.06 -32.28
C GLY A 146 -10.23 13.23 -32.63
N LYS A 147 -9.82 14.42 -32.21
CA LYS A 147 -10.08 15.79 -32.71
C LYS A 147 -10.24 16.76 -31.56
#